data_AF-A0A0M9E0N0-F1
#
_entry.id   AF-A0A0M9E0N0-F1
#
_cell.length_a   1.000
_cell.length_b   1.000
_cell.length_c   1.000
_cell.angle_alpha   90.00
_cell.angle_beta   90.00
_cell.angle_gamma   90.00
#
_symmetry.space_group_name_H-M   'P 1'
#
loop_
_entity.id
_entity.type
_entity.pdbx_description
1 polymer ?
#
loop_
_entity_poly.entity_id
_entity_poly.type
_entity_poly.pdbx_seq_one_letter_code
_entity_poly.pdbx_strand_id
1 'polypeptide(L)'
;MMFGFFKKNPVKTYTVEVFGKIPFYRDYLSTVQSKEGRQWKDWILSNYGRRIQVPKKKSRFLFQYKKTARVVVGIISDSSDGKREFPFSVFVILKRKNVQRQCIQLWEQLDVIYQIAINTKEINSFYNDLMSRTIVNDPNKDNLMNEYVFQQWPSLLILDHN
;
A
#
# COMPACT_ATOMS: atom_id res chain seq x y z
N MET A 1 27.59 29.67 -23.52
CA MET A 1 27.53 28.47 -22.67
C MET A 1 26.17 28.42 -21.99
N MET A 2 25.31 27.48 -22.36
CA MET A 2 24.03 27.24 -21.68
C MET A 2 24.29 26.47 -20.38
N PHE A 3 24.04 27.10 -19.23
CA PHE A 3 23.95 26.40 -17.96
C PHE A 3 22.60 25.68 -17.90
N GLY A 4 22.61 24.38 -18.19
CA GLY A 4 21.46 23.51 -18.00
C GLY A 4 21.19 23.35 -16.50
N PHE A 5 20.19 24.06 -16.00
CA PHE A 5 19.65 23.81 -14.66
C PHE A 5 18.97 22.43 -14.66
N PHE A 6 19.70 21.40 -14.21
CA PHE A 6 19.09 20.11 -13.88
C PHE A 6 18.10 20.35 -12.73
N LYS A 7 16.82 20.48 -13.08
CA LYS A 7 15.74 20.66 -12.12
C LYS A 7 15.61 19.38 -11.31
N LYS A 8 16.22 19.35 -10.12
CA LYS A 8 16.10 18.23 -9.17
C LYS A 8 14.61 17.91 -9.00
N ASN A 9 14.24 16.66 -9.22
CA ASN A 9 12.87 16.25 -8.95
C ASN A 9 12.63 16.34 -7.43
N PRO A 10 11.54 16.98 -6.98
CA PRO A 10 11.31 17.19 -5.56
C PRO A 10 11.08 15.84 -4.87
N VAL A 11 11.71 15.67 -3.71
CA VAL A 11 11.44 14.58 -2.77
C VAL A 11 9.98 14.68 -2.34
N LYS A 12 9.27 13.56 -2.37
CA LYS A 12 7.85 13.49 -1.98
C LYS A 12 7.67 12.63 -0.75
N THR A 13 6.81 13.09 0.15
CA THR A 13 6.44 12.36 1.36
C THR A 13 5.01 11.85 1.23
N TYR A 14 4.78 10.59 1.59
CA TYR A 14 3.47 9.95 1.55
C TYR A 14 3.10 9.41 2.93
N THR A 15 1.92 9.76 3.43
CA THR A 15 1.35 9.20 4.65
C THR A 15 0.96 7.75 4.42
N VAL A 16 1.32 6.88 5.35
CA VAL A 16 0.98 5.47 5.34
C VAL A 16 -0.40 5.26 5.95
N GLU A 17 -1.24 4.51 5.25
CA GLU A 17 -2.55 4.08 5.71
C GLU A 17 -2.57 2.57 5.86
N VAL A 18 -3.32 2.08 6.85
CA VAL A 18 -3.48 0.64 7.10
C VAL A 18 -4.95 0.28 7.23
N PHE A 19 -5.28 -0.92 6.77
CA PHE A 19 -6.60 -1.49 6.96
C PHE A 19 -6.55 -3.02 7.03
N GLY A 20 -7.22 -3.61 8.02
CA GLY A 20 -7.41 -5.06 8.09
C GLY A 20 -7.36 -5.64 9.49
N LYS A 21 -7.05 -6.94 9.59
CA LYS A 21 -6.87 -7.65 10.88
C LYS A 21 -5.42 -7.96 11.14
N ILE A 22 -5.04 -8.07 12.42
CA ILE A 22 -3.74 -8.62 12.83
C ILE A 22 -3.94 -9.65 13.96
N PRO A 23 -2.97 -10.55 14.20
CA PRO A 23 -3.13 -11.71 15.10
C PRO A 23 -3.61 -11.41 16.53
N PHE A 24 -3.23 -10.29 17.11
CA PHE A 24 -3.50 -10.00 18.52
C PHE A 24 -4.71 -9.09 18.77
N TYR A 25 -5.35 -8.57 17.72
CA TYR A 25 -6.43 -7.58 17.88
C TYR A 25 -7.73 -8.06 17.23
N ARG A 26 -8.79 -8.07 18.03
CA ARG A 26 -10.10 -8.58 17.62
C ARG A 26 -10.71 -7.73 16.53
N ASP A 27 -10.65 -6.41 16.60
CA ASP A 27 -11.36 -5.55 15.66
C ASP A 27 -10.53 -5.20 14.43
N TYR A 28 -11.17 -4.57 13.45
CA TYR A 28 -10.45 -4.07 12.28
C TYR A 28 -9.60 -2.87 12.69
N LEU A 29 -8.34 -2.88 12.27
CA LEU A 29 -7.48 -1.72 12.34
C LEU A 29 -7.73 -0.86 11.13
N SER A 30 -7.75 0.45 11.34
CA SER A 30 -7.98 1.41 10.28
C SER A 30 -7.35 2.75 10.64
N THR A 31 -6.30 3.14 9.91
CA THR A 31 -5.79 4.53 9.90
C THR A 31 -6.17 5.26 8.62
N VAL A 32 -7.11 4.71 7.86
CA VAL A 32 -7.55 5.21 6.56
C VAL A 32 -8.14 6.62 6.68
N GLN A 33 -7.51 7.59 6.01
CA GLN A 33 -7.92 9.00 6.03
C GLN A 33 -8.25 9.52 4.62
N SER A 34 -7.56 9.03 3.59
CA SER A 34 -7.78 9.46 2.22
C SER A 34 -9.09 8.96 1.62
N LYS A 35 -9.59 9.67 0.60
CA LYS A 35 -10.75 9.25 -0.18
C LYS A 35 -10.52 7.90 -0.87
N GLU A 36 -9.35 7.72 -1.49
CA GLU A 36 -8.99 6.50 -2.21
C GLU A 36 -8.71 5.33 -1.26
N GLY A 37 -8.14 5.59 -0.08
CA GLY A 37 -8.02 4.59 0.97
C GLY A 37 -9.37 4.11 1.47
N ARG A 38 -10.36 5.01 1.63
CA ARG A 38 -11.75 4.62 1.97
C ARG A 38 -12.35 3.73 0.88
N GLN A 39 -12.16 4.08 -0.39
CA GLN A 39 -12.62 3.28 -1.52
C GLN A 39 -11.98 1.88 -1.54
N TRP A 40 -10.68 1.79 -1.25
CA TRP A 40 -10.00 0.51 -1.08
C TRP A 40 -10.62 -0.32 0.05
N LYS A 41 -10.79 0.29 1.23
CA LYS A 41 -11.42 -0.33 2.41
C LYS A 41 -12.82 -0.87 2.09
N ASP A 42 -13.68 -0.06 1.49
CA ASP A 42 -15.06 -0.45 1.18
C ASP A 42 -15.09 -1.57 0.14
N TRP A 43 -14.20 -1.51 -0.84
CA TRP A 43 -14.07 -2.55 -1.85
C TRP A 43 -13.59 -3.88 -1.27
N ILE A 44 -12.53 -3.90 -0.46
CA ILE A 44 -12.00 -5.15 0.11
C ILE A 44 -13.01 -5.79 1.08
N LEU A 45 -13.73 -4.98 1.87
CA LEU A 45 -14.82 -5.46 2.73
C LEU A 45 -15.94 -6.13 1.95
N SER A 46 -16.28 -5.61 0.77
CA SER A 46 -17.40 -6.11 -0.04
C SER A 46 -17.04 -7.34 -0.89
N ASN A 47 -15.75 -7.50 -1.22
CA ASN A 47 -15.28 -8.50 -2.20
C ASN A 47 -14.49 -9.66 -1.58
N TYR A 48 -13.88 -9.49 -0.41
CA TYR A 48 -13.11 -10.56 0.25
C TYR A 48 -13.99 -11.77 0.56
N GLY A 49 -13.50 -12.98 0.23
CA GLY A 49 -14.22 -14.24 0.41
C GLY A 49 -15.32 -14.53 -0.61
N ARG A 50 -15.80 -13.52 -1.35
CA ARG A 50 -16.83 -13.68 -2.39
C ARG A 50 -16.26 -13.67 -3.80
N ARG A 51 -15.45 -12.66 -4.10
CA ARG A 51 -14.93 -12.37 -5.45
C ARG A 51 -13.42 -12.35 -5.51
N ILE A 52 -12.76 -12.15 -4.37
CA ILE A 52 -11.30 -12.15 -4.30
C ILE A 52 -10.82 -13.05 -3.16
N GLN A 53 -9.73 -13.75 -3.45
CA GLN A 53 -8.91 -14.43 -2.46
C GLN A 53 -7.59 -13.69 -2.37
N VAL A 54 -7.21 -13.29 -1.16
CA VAL A 54 -5.92 -12.65 -0.93
C VAL A 54 -4.86 -13.75 -0.83
N PRO A 55 -3.67 -13.56 -1.41
CA PRO A 55 -2.62 -14.55 -1.31
C PRO A 55 -2.23 -14.80 0.16
N LYS A 56 -2.00 -16.07 0.51
CA LYS A 56 -1.48 -16.46 1.83
C LYS A 56 -0.13 -15.80 2.15
N LYS A 57 0.64 -15.50 1.11
CA LYS A 57 1.91 -14.79 1.22
C LYS A 57 1.69 -13.30 0.98
N LYS A 58 2.45 -12.50 1.72
CA LYS A 58 2.61 -11.06 1.49
C LYS A 58 2.80 -10.75 0.01
N SER A 59 1.94 -9.89 -0.52
CA SER A 59 1.85 -9.57 -1.94
C SER A 59 1.75 -8.06 -2.14
N ARG A 60 2.40 -7.56 -3.18
CA ARG A 60 2.36 -6.17 -3.60
C ARG A 60 1.08 -5.93 -4.42
N PHE A 61 0.42 -4.80 -4.26
CA PHE A 61 -0.77 -4.45 -5.03
C PHE A 61 -0.81 -3.00 -5.49
N LEU A 62 -1.57 -2.80 -6.57
CA LEU A 62 -2.06 -1.51 -7.03
C LEU A 62 -3.58 -1.59 -7.06
N PHE A 63 -4.25 -0.57 -6.53
CA PHE A 63 -5.70 -0.45 -6.64
C PHE A 63 -6.05 0.96 -7.13
N GLN A 64 -6.91 1.01 -8.13
CA GLN A 64 -7.42 2.26 -8.66
C GLN A 64 -8.93 2.12 -8.80
N TYR A 65 -9.69 2.97 -8.11
CA TYR A 65 -11.14 2.86 -8.10
C TYR A 65 -11.78 3.34 -9.42
N LYS A 66 -11.20 4.37 -10.04
CA LYS A 66 -11.65 4.93 -11.33
C LYS A 66 -10.45 5.47 -12.09
N LYS A 67 -10.53 5.53 -13.43
CA LYS A 67 -9.47 6.06 -14.32
C LYS A 67 -8.81 7.36 -13.88
N THR A 68 -9.58 8.27 -13.27
CA THR A 68 -9.13 9.59 -12.82
C THR A 68 -8.70 9.64 -11.35
N ALA A 69 -8.98 8.60 -10.56
CA ALA A 69 -8.63 8.53 -9.16
C ALA A 69 -7.12 8.34 -8.96
N ARG A 70 -6.63 8.72 -7.78
CA ARG A 70 -5.27 8.35 -7.34
C ARG A 70 -5.16 6.84 -7.16
N VAL A 71 -3.93 6.34 -7.22
CA VAL A 71 -3.63 4.91 -7.13
C VAL A 71 -3.23 4.58 -5.70
N VAL A 72 -3.88 3.59 -5.11
CA VAL A 72 -3.47 2.96 -3.87
C VAL A 72 -2.35 1.98 -4.19
N VAL A 73 -1.20 2.14 -3.55
CA VAL A 73 -0.03 1.29 -3.72
C VAL A 73 0.29 0.68 -2.37
N GLY A 74 0.28 -0.64 -2.30
CA GLY A 74 0.36 -1.29 -1.00
C GLY A 74 0.93 -2.69 -1.02
N ILE A 75 0.97 -3.23 0.19
CA ILE A 75 1.22 -4.62 0.49
C ILE A 75 -0.02 -5.17 1.17
N ILE A 76 -0.42 -6.37 0.77
CA ILE A 76 -1.54 -7.10 1.36
C ILE A 76 -1.12 -8.55 1.63
N SER A 77 -1.59 -9.12 2.72
CA SER A 77 -1.49 -10.56 2.98
C SER A 77 -2.75 -11.03 3.64
N ASP A 78 -3.01 -12.33 3.52
CA ASP A 78 -3.97 -12.98 4.40
C ASP A 78 -3.56 -12.83 5.87
N SER A 79 -4.55 -12.66 6.74
CA SER A 79 -4.37 -12.41 8.17
C SER A 79 -5.59 -12.89 8.96
N SER A 80 -5.43 -13.09 10.27
CA SER A 80 -6.47 -13.63 11.14
C SER A 80 -6.26 -13.16 12.57
N ASP A 81 -7.35 -12.94 13.31
CA ASP A 81 -7.33 -12.73 14.78
C ASP A 81 -7.46 -14.07 15.57
N GLY A 82 -7.30 -15.21 14.87
CA GLY A 82 -7.52 -16.55 15.40
C GLY A 82 -8.98 -17.01 15.40
N LYS A 83 -9.94 -16.11 15.15
CA LYS A 83 -11.38 -16.42 15.03
C LYS A 83 -11.96 -16.06 13.66
N ARG A 84 -11.46 -14.99 13.05
CA ARG A 84 -11.96 -14.40 11.81
C ARG A 84 -10.77 -14.09 10.91
N GLU A 85 -10.82 -14.66 9.72
CA GLU A 85 -9.88 -14.37 8.65
C GLU A 85 -10.31 -13.07 7.95
N PHE A 86 -9.36 -12.15 7.81
CA PHE A 86 -9.52 -10.97 6.99
C PHE A 86 -8.13 -10.41 6.68
N PRO A 87 -7.86 -9.98 5.44
CA PRO A 87 -6.52 -9.58 5.05
C PRO A 87 -6.06 -8.34 5.81
N PHE A 88 -4.75 -8.20 5.92
CA PHE A 88 -4.11 -6.98 6.38
C PHE A 88 -3.44 -6.26 5.22
N SER A 89 -3.63 -4.94 5.15
CA SER A 89 -3.03 -4.10 4.13
C SER A 89 -2.35 -2.87 4.72
N VAL A 90 -1.18 -2.54 4.16
CA VAL A 90 -0.42 -1.31 4.42
C VAL A 90 -0.17 -0.64 3.08
N PHE A 91 -0.54 0.62 2.93
CA PHE A 91 -0.55 1.27 1.63
C PHE A 91 -0.34 2.79 1.70
N VAL A 92 -0.07 3.39 0.54
CA VAL A 92 -0.01 4.83 0.31
C VAL A 92 -0.81 5.23 -0.92
N ILE A 93 -1.11 6.53 -1.04
CA ILE A 93 -1.86 7.08 -2.16
C ILE A 93 -0.95 7.87 -3.09
N LEU A 94 -0.82 7.44 -4.33
CA LEU A 94 0.00 8.07 -5.36
C LEU A 94 -0.84 8.77 -6.41
N LYS A 95 -0.32 9.89 -6.91
CA LYS A 95 -0.82 10.46 -8.17
C LYS A 95 -0.49 9.48 -9.31
N ARG A 96 -1.41 9.33 -10.26
CA ARG A 96 -1.30 8.40 -11.40
C ARG A 96 -0.01 8.55 -12.24
N LYS A 97 0.54 9.77 -12.31
CA LYS A 97 1.75 10.04 -13.10
C LYS A 97 2.95 9.31 -12.50
N ASN A 98 3.63 8.51 -13.32
CA ASN A 98 4.84 7.75 -12.98
C ASN A 98 4.67 6.74 -11.84
N VAL A 99 3.50 6.10 -11.71
CA VAL A 99 3.24 5.12 -10.64
C VAL A 99 4.24 3.97 -10.68
N GLN A 100 4.49 3.35 -11.84
CA GLN A 100 5.38 2.18 -11.96
C GLN A 100 6.76 2.37 -11.32
N ARG A 101 7.48 3.44 -11.69
CA ARG A 101 8.81 3.74 -11.12
C ARG A 101 8.76 4.01 -9.61
N GLN A 102 7.73 4.69 -9.15
CA GLN A 102 7.59 5.04 -7.73
C GLN A 102 7.24 3.81 -6.88
N CYS A 103 6.49 2.85 -7.42
CA CYS A 103 6.01 1.71 -6.64
C CYS A 103 7.12 0.83 -6.09
N ILE A 104 8.19 0.59 -6.86
CA ILE A 104 9.29 -0.29 -6.45
C ILE A 104 9.93 0.20 -5.15
N GLN A 105 10.34 1.46 -5.12
CA GLN A 105 10.94 2.10 -3.94
C GLN A 105 9.98 2.17 -2.75
N LEU A 106 8.69 2.39 -3.02
CA LEU A 106 7.67 2.47 -1.97
C LEU A 106 7.37 1.11 -1.37
N TRP A 107 7.36 0.05 -2.17
CA TRP A 107 7.11 -1.31 -1.67
C TRP A 107 8.18 -1.78 -0.70
N GLU A 108 9.45 -1.44 -0.91
CA GLU A 108 10.52 -1.76 0.04
C GLU A 108 10.28 -1.11 1.41
N GLN A 109 9.92 0.17 1.43
CA GLN A 109 9.61 0.90 2.66
C GLN A 109 8.31 0.39 3.32
N LEU A 110 7.29 0.11 2.51
CA LEU A 110 6.03 -0.49 2.99
C LEU A 110 6.26 -1.88 3.57
N ASP A 111 7.24 -2.64 3.07
CA ASP A 111 7.56 -3.97 3.57
C ASP A 111 8.03 -3.93 5.01
N VAL A 112 8.95 -3.00 5.31
CA VAL A 112 9.44 -2.75 6.67
C VAL A 112 8.28 -2.36 7.59
N ILE A 113 7.41 -1.47 7.15
CA ILE A 113 6.26 -1.02 7.94
C ILE A 113 5.26 -2.16 8.18
N TYR A 114 5.02 -2.99 7.16
CA TYR A 114 4.19 -4.19 7.28
C TYR A 114 4.76 -5.14 8.33
N GLN A 115 6.07 -5.39 8.32
CA GLN A 115 6.73 -6.26 9.31
C GLN A 115 6.62 -5.69 10.73
N ILE A 116 6.76 -4.38 10.90
CA ILE A 116 6.55 -3.75 12.21
C ILE A 116 5.10 -3.98 12.66
N ALA A 117 4.14 -3.66 11.81
CA ALA A 117 2.71 -3.74 12.10
C ALA A 117 2.25 -5.15 12.50
N ILE A 118 2.75 -6.21 11.83
CA ILE A 118 2.35 -7.60 12.10
C ILE A 118 3.02 -8.17 13.36
N ASN A 119 4.20 -7.64 13.73
CA ASN A 119 4.98 -8.09 14.89
C ASN A 119 4.71 -7.28 16.15
N THR A 120 3.99 -6.17 16.05
CA THR A 120 3.45 -5.46 17.22
C THR A 120 2.61 -6.44 18.05
N LYS A 121 2.56 -6.23 19.38
CA LYS A 121 1.72 -7.03 20.29
C LYS A 121 0.71 -6.18 21.07
N GLU A 122 0.81 -4.87 20.95
CA GLU A 122 0.03 -3.91 21.71
C GLU A 122 -0.63 -2.90 20.79
N ILE A 123 -1.93 -2.67 20.99
CA ILE A 123 -2.73 -1.81 20.13
C ILE A 123 -2.29 -0.34 20.17
N ASN A 124 -1.87 0.14 21.35
CA ASN A 124 -1.42 1.52 21.51
C ASN A 124 -0.10 1.75 20.75
N SER A 125 0.84 0.80 20.86
CA SER A 125 2.10 0.81 20.11
C SER A 125 1.85 0.77 18.60
N PHE A 126 0.88 -0.02 18.13
CA PHE A 126 0.48 -0.05 16.72
C PHE A 126 0.05 1.33 16.23
N TYR A 127 -0.88 2.00 16.93
CA TYR A 127 -1.37 3.31 16.50
C TYR A 127 -0.31 4.40 16.65
N ASN A 128 0.47 4.39 17.72
CA ASN A 128 1.57 5.34 17.92
C ASN A 128 2.63 5.21 16.82
N ASP A 129 2.96 3.98 16.43
CA ASP A 129 3.95 3.71 15.40
C ASP A 129 3.45 4.01 13.99
N LEU A 130 2.15 3.87 13.71
CA LEU A 130 1.63 3.92 12.33
C LEU A 130 0.86 5.20 11.99
N MET A 131 0.21 5.87 12.94
CA MET A 131 -0.62 7.06 12.67
C MET A 131 0.16 8.25 12.09
N SER A 132 1.46 8.33 12.37
CA SER A 132 2.34 9.42 11.90
C SER A 132 3.36 8.96 10.85
N ARG A 133 3.35 7.67 10.48
CA ARG A 133 4.38 7.16 9.57
C ARG A 133 4.21 7.71 8.17
N THR A 134 5.31 8.21 7.65
CA THR A 134 5.43 8.66 6.28
C THR A 134 6.57 7.93 5.59
N ILE A 135 6.40 7.63 4.31
CA ILE A 135 7.47 7.12 3.46
C ILE A 135 7.94 8.20 2.50
N VAL A 136 9.24 8.21 2.23
CA VAL A 136 9.89 9.23 1.41
C VAL A 136 10.27 8.63 0.07
N ASN A 137 9.79 9.26 -0.98
CA ASN A 137 10.18 8.94 -2.34
C ASN A 137 11.18 9.98 -2.82
N ASP A 138 12.45 9.57 -2.88
CA ASP A 138 13.53 10.35 -3.49
C ASP A 138 13.78 9.84 -4.92
N PRO A 139 13.30 10.57 -5.95
CA PRO A 139 13.48 10.18 -7.34
C PRO A 139 14.93 10.24 -7.81
N ASN A 140 15.85 10.81 -7.02
CA ASN A 140 17.28 10.91 -7.34
C ASN A 140 18.12 9.81 -6.68
N LYS A 141 17.53 9.01 -5.76
CA LYS A 141 18.15 7.78 -5.28
C LYS A 141 17.85 6.67 -6.29
N ASP A 142 18.72 6.52 -7.28
CA ASP A 142 18.68 5.37 -8.18
C ASP A 142 19.06 4.11 -7.38
N ASN A 143 18.04 3.33 -6.99
CA ASN A 143 18.28 1.94 -6.60
C ASN A 143 18.59 1.17 -7.89
N LEU A 144 19.89 0.87 -8.08
CA LEU A 144 20.39 -0.09 -9.07
C LEU A 144 19.82 -1.48 -8.77
N MET A 145 18.61 -1.81 -9.23
CA MET A 145 18.09 -3.19 -9.13
C MET A 145 17.10 -3.49 -10.27
N ASN A 146 17.68 -4.12 -11.29
CA ASN A 146 17.22 -5.16 -12.21
C ASN A 146 15.73 -5.39 -12.43
N GLU A 147 15.37 -5.40 -13.72
CA GLU A 147 14.28 -6.13 -14.38
C GLU A 147 13.27 -6.82 -13.45
N TYR A 148 12.34 -6.03 -12.89
CA TYR A 148 11.10 -6.59 -12.39
C TYR A 148 10.20 -6.89 -13.58
N VAL A 149 10.12 -8.18 -13.94
CA VAL A 149 9.03 -8.68 -14.78
C VAL A 149 7.74 -8.35 -14.06
N PHE A 150 6.97 -7.41 -14.62
CA PHE A 150 5.57 -7.26 -14.29
C PHE A 150 4.89 -8.57 -14.69
N GLN A 151 4.81 -9.55 -13.78
CA GLN A 151 3.68 -10.45 -13.83
C GLN A 151 2.46 -9.57 -13.63
N GLN A 152 1.84 -9.17 -14.74
CA GLN A 152 0.43 -8.84 -14.73
C GLN A 152 -0.25 -10.06 -14.11
N TRP A 153 -0.55 -9.97 -12.82
CA TRP A 153 -1.53 -10.86 -12.24
C TRP A 153 -2.81 -10.61 -13.03
N PRO A 154 -3.42 -11.64 -13.65
CA PRO A 154 -4.67 -11.47 -14.40
C PRO A 154 -5.83 -10.95 -13.53
N SER A 155 -5.64 -10.76 -12.22
CA SER A 155 -6.74 -10.53 -11.28
C SER A 155 -6.44 -9.58 -10.10
N LEU A 156 -5.31 -8.87 -10.06
CA LEU A 156 -5.14 -7.70 -9.18
C LEU A 156 -5.24 -6.38 -9.97
N LEU A 157 -6.27 -6.36 -10.82
CA LEU A 157 -7.29 -5.32 -10.91
C LEU A 157 -6.79 -3.85 -10.88
N ILE A 158 -6.38 -3.38 -12.06
CA ILE A 158 -6.85 -2.08 -12.52
C ILE A 158 -8.37 -2.23 -12.72
N LEU A 159 -9.17 -1.99 -11.68
CA LEU A 159 -10.62 -1.86 -11.84
C LEU A 159 -10.91 -0.51 -12.46
N ASP A 160 -10.96 -0.46 -13.80
CA ASP A 160 -11.75 0.58 -14.44
C ASP A 160 -13.22 0.24 -14.15
N HIS A 161 -13.76 0.80 -13.06
CA HIS A 161 -15.20 0.93 -12.89
C HIS A 161 -15.68 1.97 -13.92
N ASN A 162 -16.04 1.49 -15.11
CA ASN A 162 -16.90 2.21 -16.06
C ASN A 162 -18.25 2.51 -15.41
#